data_AF-A0A8E2QCP5-F1
#
_entry.id   AF-A0A8E2QCP5-F1
#
_cell.length_a   1.000
_cell.length_b   1.000
_cell.length_c   1.000
_cell.angle_alpha   90.00
_cell.angle_beta   90.00
_cell.angle_gamma   90.00
#
_symmetry.space_group_name_H-M   'P 1'
#
loop_
_entity.id
_entity.type
_entity.pdbx_description
1 polymer ?
#
loop_
_entity_poly.entity_id
_entity_poly.type
_entity_poly.pdbx_seq_one_letter_code
_entity_poly.pdbx_strand_id
1 'polypeptide(L)'
;MTNEEIVKRLRELEGRVDRIEVRLDAVEQHVVSTLDQFGDYKNRTVEELVLMKGQIDGLVQSVESLILSAENTAAMERAKSLRRRLLNNQTRIEKNLKEKKKDG
;
A
#
# COMPACT_ATOMS: atom_id res chain seq x y z
N MET A 1 12.66 35.09 -13.56
CA MET A 1 11.88 33.94 -14.04
C MET A 1 10.98 34.47 -15.15
N THR A 2 11.16 34.00 -16.38
CA THR A 2 10.33 34.42 -17.53
C THR A 2 9.03 33.62 -17.58
N ASN A 3 8.03 34.12 -18.32
CA ASN A 3 6.79 33.36 -18.55
C ASN A 3 7.06 31.99 -19.20
N GLU A 4 8.06 31.89 -20.06
CA GLU A 4 8.46 30.62 -20.70
C GLU A 4 9.03 29.62 -19.68
N GLU A 5 9.84 30.10 -18.74
CA GLU A 5 10.37 29.26 -17.65
C GLU A 5 9.25 28.76 -16.73
N ILE A 6 8.23 29.58 -16.45
CA ILE A 6 7.05 29.19 -15.67
C ILE A 6 6.27 28.10 -16.40
N VAL A 7 5.99 28.28 -17.70
CA VAL A 7 5.26 27.29 -18.51
C VAL A 7 6.00 25.96 -18.58
N LYS A 8 7.33 25.98 -18.71
CA LYS A 8 8.14 24.76 -18.72
C LYS A 8 8.06 24.01 -17.39
N ARG A 9 8.19 24.72 -16.26
CA ARG A 9 8.09 24.10 -14.92
C ARG A 9 6.70 23.54 -14.65
N LEU A 10 5.64 24.21 -15.11
CA LEU A 10 4.27 23.71 -14.98
C LEU A 10 4.07 22.38 -15.72
N ARG A 11 4.53 22.28 -16.97
CA ARG A 11 4.45 21.02 -17.74
C ARG A 11 5.24 19.87 -17.09
N GLU A 12 6.41 20.18 -16.53
CA GLU A 12 7.21 19.18 -15.80
C GLU A 12 6.50 18.70 -14.53
N LEU A 13 5.79 19.58 -13.82
CA LEU A 13 5.00 19.23 -12.65
C LEU A 13 3.75 18.40 -13.03
N GLU A 14 3.01 18.81 -14.06
CA GLU A 14 1.88 18.05 -14.61
C GLU A 14 2.31 16.62 -14.97
N GLY A 15 3.40 16.46 -15.72
CA GLY A 15 3.92 15.13 -16.09
C GLY A 15 4.43 14.30 -14.91
N ARG A 16 4.81 14.93 -13.78
CA ARG A 16 5.15 14.21 -12.54
C ARG A 16 3.89 13.72 -11.82
N VAL A 17 2.84 14.54 -11.77
CA VAL A 17 1.55 14.18 -11.16
C VAL A 17 0.94 12.99 -11.89
N ASP A 18 0.87 13.01 -13.21
CA ASP A 18 0.30 11.90 -14.02
C ASP A 18 1.00 10.57 -13.73
N ARG A 19 2.33 10.58 -13.61
CA ARG A 19 3.12 9.37 -13.30
C ARG A 19 2.86 8.86 -11.88
N ILE A 20 2.62 9.74 -10.92
CA ILE A 20 2.32 9.36 -9.53
C ILE A 20 0.91 8.75 -9.46
N GLU A 21 -0.06 9.31 -10.18
CA GLU A 21 -1.42 8.76 -10.24
C GLU A 21 -1.43 7.35 -10.83
N VAL A 22 -0.74 7.13 -11.95
CA VAL A 22 -0.59 5.78 -12.54
C VAL A 22 0.07 4.80 -11.57
N ARG A 23 1.08 5.23 -10.81
CA ARG A 23 1.74 4.37 -9.82
C ARG A 23 0.83 4.04 -8.64
N LEU A 24 0.03 4.99 -8.18
CA LEU A 24 -0.92 4.76 -7.09
C LEU A 24 -1.99 3.75 -7.51
N ASP A 25 -2.54 3.87 -8.71
CA ASP A 25 -3.56 2.95 -9.21
C ASP A 25 -3.02 1.52 -9.36
N ALA A 26 -1.78 1.36 -9.84
CA ALA A 26 -1.12 0.06 -9.91
C ALA A 26 -0.91 -0.57 -8.50
N VAL A 27 -0.50 0.25 -7.52
CA VAL A 27 -0.34 -0.22 -6.13
C VAL A 27 -1.69 -0.55 -5.50
N GLU A 28 -2.74 0.21 -5.78
CA GLU A 28 -4.11 -0.08 -5.33
C GLU A 28 -4.59 -1.44 -5.83
N GLN A 29 -4.44 -1.70 -7.13
CA GLN A 29 -4.80 -2.97 -7.73
C GLN A 29 -4.00 -4.13 -7.13
N HIS A 30 -2.69 -3.94 -6.95
CA HIS A 30 -1.83 -4.96 -6.36
C HIS A 30 -2.19 -5.26 -4.90
N VAL A 31 -2.50 -4.23 -4.10
CA VAL A 31 -2.96 -4.38 -2.71
C VAL A 31 -4.28 -5.16 -2.67
N VAL A 32 -5.25 -4.78 -3.50
CA VAL A 32 -6.55 -5.47 -3.55
C VAL A 32 -6.37 -6.93 -3.94
N SER A 33 -5.67 -7.21 -5.04
CA SER A 33 -5.43 -8.57 -5.49
C SER A 33 -4.70 -9.42 -4.44
N THR A 34 -3.72 -8.85 -3.74
CA THR A 34 -2.97 -9.58 -2.71
C THR A 34 -3.86 -9.92 -1.52
N LEU A 35 -4.64 -8.95 -1.04
CA LEU A 35 -5.54 -9.16 0.09
C LEU A 35 -6.68 -10.13 -0.24
N ASP A 36 -7.18 -10.13 -1.48
CA ASP A 36 -8.22 -11.08 -1.91
C ASP A 36 -7.71 -12.53 -1.92
N GLN A 37 -6.43 -12.74 -2.26
CA GLN A 37 -5.79 -14.06 -2.22
C GLN A 37 -5.60 -14.62 -0.80
N PHE A 38 -5.62 -13.76 0.23
CA PHE A 38 -5.38 -14.19 1.60
C PHE A 38 -6.49 -15.08 2.16
N GLY A 39 -7.74 -14.84 1.76
CA GLY A 39 -8.89 -15.64 2.21
C GLY A 39 -9.04 -15.66 3.73
N ASP A 40 -9.40 -16.82 4.30
CA ASP A 40 -9.57 -16.97 5.75
C ASP A 40 -8.24 -17.30 6.45
N TYR A 41 -7.78 -16.37 7.29
CA TYR A 41 -6.57 -16.50 8.09
C TYR A 41 -6.57 -17.69 9.06
N LYS A 42 -7.74 -18.14 9.52
CA LYS A 42 -7.83 -19.25 10.49
C LYS A 42 -7.35 -20.58 9.92
N ASN A 43 -7.58 -20.76 8.61
CA ASN A 43 -7.27 -21.98 7.88
C ASN A 43 -5.82 -22.04 7.36
N ARG A 44 -5.00 -21.00 7.65
CA ARG A 44 -3.62 -20.92 7.20
C ARG A 44 -2.65 -21.64 8.13
N THR A 45 -1.53 -22.12 7.62
CA THR A 45 -0.42 -22.63 8.46
C THR A 45 0.38 -21.46 9.06
N VAL A 46 1.29 -21.77 10.00
CA VAL A 46 2.18 -20.75 10.58
C VAL A 46 3.10 -20.17 9.49
N GLU A 47 3.62 -21.02 8.60
CA GLU A 47 4.49 -20.64 7.49
C GLU A 47 3.76 -19.72 6.50
N GLU A 48 2.52 -20.06 6.13
CA GLU A 48 1.70 -19.21 5.28
C GLU A 48 1.44 -17.85 5.92
N LEU A 49 1.08 -17.81 7.20
CA LEU A 49 0.86 -16.55 7.92
C LEU A 49 2.12 -15.69 8.02
N VAL A 50 3.30 -16.30 8.20
CA VAL A 50 4.58 -15.58 8.18
C VAL A 50 4.86 -15.00 6.80
N LEU A 51 4.64 -15.76 5.73
CA LEU A 51 4.80 -15.28 4.35
C LEU A 51 3.85 -14.10 4.06
N MET A 52 2.58 -14.24 4.42
CA MET A 52 1.57 -13.19 4.25
C MET A 52 1.94 -11.94 5.04
N LYS A 53 2.48 -12.08 6.26
CA LYS A 53 2.97 -10.94 7.05
C LYS A 53 4.07 -10.19 6.30
N GLY A 54 5.04 -10.90 5.74
CA GLY A 54 6.12 -10.30 4.93
C GLY A 54 5.60 -9.56 3.70
N GLN A 55 4.59 -10.13 3.02
CA GLN A 55 3.92 -9.46 1.90
C GLN A 55 3.21 -8.17 2.35
N ILE A 56 2.49 -8.18 3.47
CA ILE A 56 1.87 -6.97 4.02
C ILE A 56 2.93 -5.94 4.38
N ASP A 57 4.01 -6.32 5.07
CA ASP A 57 5.05 -5.39 5.49
C ASP A 57 5.66 -4.65 4.28
N GLY A 58 5.92 -5.35 3.17
CA GLY A 58 6.40 -4.73 1.92
C GLY A 58 5.37 -3.79 1.26
N LEU A 59 4.08 -4.16 1.28
CA LEU A 59 3.01 -3.31 0.77
C LEU A 59 2.81 -2.05 1.62
N VAL A 60 2.92 -2.16 2.95
CA VAL A 60 2.83 -1.02 3.86
C VAL A 60 3.95 -0.02 3.55
N GLN A 61 5.20 -0.47 3.42
CA GLN A 61 6.33 0.39 3.06
C GLN A 61 6.13 1.09 1.70
N SER A 62 5.58 0.36 0.73
CA SER A 62 5.28 0.90 -0.61
C SER A 62 4.22 2.00 -0.54
N VAL A 63 3.14 1.77 0.20
CA VAL A 63 2.05 2.75 0.39
C VAL A 63 2.51 3.95 1.22
N GLU A 64 3.34 3.76 2.24
CA GLU A 64 3.91 4.87 3.02
C GLU A 64 4.81 5.77 2.18
N SER A 65 5.62 5.17 1.30
CA SER A 65 6.41 5.93 0.32
C SER A 65 5.52 6.76 -0.61
N LEU A 66 4.37 6.21 -1.04
CA LEU A 66 3.39 6.95 -1.83
C LEU A 66 2.78 8.12 -1.05
N ILE A 67 2.39 7.92 0.21
CA ILE A 67 1.86 8.99 1.08
C ILE A 67 2.87 10.13 1.22
N LEU A 68 4.15 9.83 1.43
CA LEU A 68 5.21 10.84 1.55
C LEU A 68 5.46 11.60 0.24
N SER A 69 5.26 10.94 -0.90
CA SER A 69 5.43 11.55 -2.23
C SER A 69 4.17 12.23 -2.78
N ALA A 70 3.02 12.06 -2.14
CA ALA A 70 1.75 12.54 -2.65
C ALA A 70 1.64 14.07 -2.50
N GLU A 71 1.63 14.76 -3.64
CA GLU A 71 1.42 16.21 -3.69
C GLU A 71 -0.09 16.55 -3.75
N ASN A 72 -0.93 15.60 -4.18
CA ASN A 72 -2.39 15.73 -4.26
C ASN A 72 -3.07 15.13 -3.00
N THR A 73 -3.94 15.93 -2.35
CA THR A 73 -4.72 15.50 -1.17
C THR A 73 -5.58 14.26 -1.44
N ALA A 74 -6.20 14.15 -2.61
CA ALA A 74 -7.05 13.00 -2.94
C ALA A 74 -6.24 11.71 -3.03
N ALA A 75 -5.09 11.75 -3.70
CA ALA A 75 -4.15 10.63 -3.79
C ALA A 75 -3.62 10.23 -2.40
N MET A 76 -3.29 11.23 -1.56
CA MET A 76 -2.86 11.00 -0.19
C MET A 76 -3.93 10.28 0.65
N GLU A 77 -5.20 10.71 0.58
CA GLU A 77 -6.29 10.07 1.34
C GLU A 77 -6.58 8.65 0.86
N ARG A 78 -6.51 8.39 -0.45
CA ARG A 78 -6.58 7.03 -0.99
C ARG A 78 -5.46 6.14 -0.45
N ALA A 79 -4.22 6.61 -0.50
CA ALA A 79 -3.06 5.88 0.02
C ALA A 79 -3.16 5.62 1.54
N LYS A 80 -3.62 6.60 2.34
CA LYS A 80 -3.91 6.39 3.77
C LYS A 80 -4.97 5.31 3.99
N SER A 81 -6.00 5.27 3.15
CA SER A 81 -7.04 4.24 3.22
C SER A 81 -6.48 2.85 2.96
N LEU A 82 -5.60 2.69 1.96
CA LEU A 82 -4.89 1.44 1.69
C LEU A 82 -4.02 1.03 2.89
N ARG A 83 -3.24 1.97 3.44
CA ARG A 83 -2.39 1.70 4.62
C ARG A 83 -3.21 1.13 5.77
N ARG A 84 -4.35 1.76 6.08
CA ARG A 84 -5.27 1.29 7.12
C ARG A 84 -5.78 -0.13 6.84
N ARG A 85 -6.15 -0.45 5.59
CA ARG A 85 -6.57 -1.82 5.21
C ARG A 85 -5.45 -2.84 5.42
N LEU A 86 -4.22 -2.50 5.04
CA LEU A 86 -3.06 -3.36 5.22
C LEU A 86 -2.78 -3.63 6.72
N LEU A 87 -2.77 -2.59 7.56
CA LEU A 87 -2.56 -2.71 9.01
C LEU A 87 -3.64 -3.54 9.71
N ASN A 88 -4.90 -3.44 9.25
CA ASN A 88 -5.98 -4.28 9.75
C ASN A 88 -5.73 -5.77 9.45
N ASN A 89 -5.24 -6.08 8.24
CA ASN A 89 -4.90 -7.45 7.87
C ASN A 89 -3.64 -7.95 8.59
N GLN A 90 -2.64 -7.09 8.81
CA GLN A 90 -1.49 -7.39 9.66
C GLN A 90 -1.92 -7.81 11.06
N THR A 91 -2.82 -7.04 11.67
CA THR A 91 -3.38 -7.34 13.00
C THR A 91 -4.05 -8.72 13.02
N ARG A 92 -4.80 -9.07 11.97
CA ARG A 92 -5.45 -10.39 11.83
C ARG A 92 -4.44 -11.52 11.72
N ILE A 93 -3.40 -11.34 10.91
CA ILE A 93 -2.31 -12.32 10.77
C ILE A 93 -1.61 -12.54 12.11
N GLU A 94 -1.24 -11.47 12.80
CA GLU A 94 -0.54 -11.55 14.09
C GLU A 94 -1.38 -12.24 15.16
N LYS A 95 -2.70 -12.01 15.17
CA LYS A 95 -3.63 -12.72 16.05
C LYS A 95 -3.58 -14.23 15.78
N ASN A 96 -3.72 -14.66 14.52
CA ASN A 96 -3.72 -16.08 14.16
C ASN A 96 -2.35 -16.74 14.41
N LEU A 97 -1.25 -16.01 14.21
CA LEU A 97 0.10 -16.48 14.56
C LEU A 97 0.25 -16.72 16.07
N LYS A 98 -0.28 -15.82 16.90
CA LYS A 98 -0.26 -15.95 18.36
C LYS A 98 -1.11 -17.12 18.84
N GLU A 99 -2.26 -17.35 18.21
CA GLU A 99 -3.15 -18.48 18.53
C GLU A 99 -2.46 -19.82 18.19
N LYS A 100 -1.95 -19.98 16.96
CA LYS A 100 -1.28 -21.24 16.54
C LYS A 100 -0.01 -21.57 17.32
N LYS A 101 0.72 -20.56 17.81
CA LYS A 101 1.90 -20.76 18.67
C LYS A 101 1.58 -21.18 20.11
N LYS A 102 0.32 -21.03 20.55
CA LYS A 102 -0.13 -21.50 21.87
C LYS A 102 -0.63 -22.94 21.82
N ASP A 103 -1.07 -23.40 20.65
CA ASP A 103 -1.69 -24.70 20.44
C ASP A 103 -0.68 -25.79 20.01
N GLY A 104 0.58 -25.43 19.76
CA GLY A 104 1.69 -26.34 19.45
C GLY A 104 2.77 -26.30 20.51
#